data_AF-A0A165PN79-F1
#
_entry.id   AF-A0A165PN79-F1
#
_cell.length_a   1.000
_cell.length_b   1.000
_cell.length_c   1.000
_cell.angle_alpha   90.00
_cell.angle_beta   90.00
_cell.angle_gamma   90.00
#
_symmetry.space_group_name_H-M   'P 1'
#
loop_
_entity.id
_entity.type
_entity.pdbx_description
1 polymer ?
#
loop_
_entity_poly.entity_id
_entity_poly.type
_entity_poly.pdbx_seq_one_letter_code
_entity_poly.pdbx_strand_id
1 'polypeptide(L)'
;MLSTGDDISFIAEHVIQSGHKKFSQTAFGRLKSGNNVCPWRLCVKLFDERFFPVPTLEEFDGEEDEDFEKLRGLHFADQMLRREEAAYDRLAKFQGTAIPHAYGFHEFDIVENGSSRHVLGFLMEVIEGRRLGDMVDELNDEWSVNDKRALIKRMRHLVRLLNALSISQRDWNLNQVICVPRSKVTVGNRVDNMDLVLIDFAFATQPSGQRLLREEVNDVGDLFMVLEGLGGPELFLELGWFDRETYEQ
;
A
#
# COMPACT_ATOMS: atom_id res chain seq x y z
N MET A 1 6.33 26.47 13.73
CA MET A 1 4.90 26.77 13.47
C MET A 1 4.83 27.52 12.16
N LEU A 2 4.19 26.95 11.15
CA LEU A 2 3.95 27.60 9.87
C LEU A 2 2.82 28.62 10.04
N SER A 3 2.99 29.84 9.55
CA SER A 3 1.98 30.91 9.70
C SER A 3 0.88 30.72 8.66
N THR A 4 -0.37 31.00 9.02
CA THR A 4 -1.51 30.98 8.09
C THR A 4 -1.34 32.12 7.07
N GLY A 5 -0.88 31.80 5.86
CA GLY A 5 -0.71 32.78 4.77
C GLY A 5 0.52 32.58 3.89
N ASP A 6 1.45 31.69 4.26
CA ASP A 6 2.60 31.35 3.42
C ASP A 6 2.26 30.22 2.43
N ASP A 7 2.63 30.37 1.16
CA ASP A 7 2.55 29.29 0.17
C ASP A 7 3.45 28.11 0.62
N ILE A 8 2.82 26.96 0.88
CA ILE A 8 3.50 25.71 1.21
C ILE A 8 3.74 24.94 -0.09
N SER A 9 4.99 24.56 -0.33
CA SER A 9 5.40 23.76 -1.49
C SER A 9 6.08 22.47 -1.04
N PHE A 10 5.92 21.41 -1.83
CA PHE A 10 6.67 20.17 -1.65
C PHE A 10 7.80 20.12 -2.68
N ILE A 11 9.03 19.97 -2.22
CA ILE A 11 10.20 19.81 -3.07
C ILE A 11 10.48 18.31 -3.20
N ALA A 12 10.21 17.74 -4.37
CA ALA A 12 10.58 16.37 -4.68
C ALA A 12 12.11 16.25 -4.81
N GLU A 13 12.70 15.37 -4.01
CA GLU A 13 14.15 15.10 -3.98
C GLU A 13 14.48 13.77 -4.65
N HIS A 14 13.59 12.77 -4.53
CA HIS A 14 13.80 11.44 -5.08
C HIS A 14 12.49 10.83 -5.56
N VAL A 15 12.40 10.49 -6.85
CA VAL A 15 11.21 9.87 -7.44
C VAL A 15 11.25 8.36 -7.24
N ILE A 16 10.21 7.82 -6.60
CA ILE A 16 10.05 6.38 -6.31
C ILE A 16 9.28 5.68 -7.43
N GLN A 17 8.20 6.31 -7.88
CA GLN A 17 7.36 5.79 -8.95
C GLN A 17 6.87 6.95 -9.80
N SER A 18 7.10 6.88 -11.10
CA SER A 18 6.51 7.82 -12.04
C SER A 18 6.32 7.22 -13.43
N GLY A 19 5.57 7.93 -14.27
CA GLY A 19 5.36 7.62 -15.68
C GLY A 19 3.96 7.14 -16.01
N HIS A 20 3.76 6.87 -17.30
CA HIS A 20 2.51 6.36 -17.86
C HIS A 20 2.22 4.93 -17.40
N LYS A 21 0.94 4.55 -17.47
CA LYS A 21 0.43 3.24 -17.01
C LYS A 21 0.66 3.01 -15.51
N LYS A 22 0.59 4.08 -14.72
CA LYS A 22 0.70 4.05 -13.26
C LYS A 22 -0.48 4.78 -12.65
N PHE A 23 -1.11 4.13 -11.68
CA PHE A 23 -2.24 4.72 -10.95
C PHE A 23 -1.82 5.78 -9.91
N SER A 24 -0.53 5.88 -9.60
CA SER A 24 -0.01 6.96 -8.77
C SER A 24 1.43 7.31 -9.10
N GLN A 25 1.81 8.54 -8.82
CA GLN A 25 3.17 9.05 -8.86
C GLN A 25 3.64 9.25 -7.42
N THR A 26 4.83 8.78 -7.06
CA THR A 26 5.31 8.79 -5.68
C THR A 26 6.73 9.33 -5.62
N ALA A 27 6.99 10.25 -4.69
CA ALA A 27 8.30 10.83 -4.49
C ALA A 27 8.58 11.09 -3.01
N PHE A 28 9.86 11.03 -2.63
CA PHE A 28 10.35 11.53 -1.36
C PHE A 28 10.84 12.97 -1.52
N GLY A 29 10.64 13.77 -0.49
CA GLY A 29 10.93 15.18 -0.54
C GLY A 29 10.68 15.88 0.79
N ARG A 30 10.61 17.21 0.75
CA ARG A 30 10.43 18.04 1.95
C ARG A 30 9.45 19.17 1.69
N LEU A 31 8.71 19.54 2.74
CA LEU A 31 7.88 20.74 2.72
C LEU A 31 8.75 21.99 2.87
N LYS A 32 8.40 23.04 2.12
CA LYS A 32 9.01 24.37 2.18
C LYS A 32 7.91 25.42 2.33
N SER A 33 8.15 26.40 3.19
CA SER A 33 7.29 27.56 3.40
C SER A 33 8.17 28.80 3.49
N GLY A 34 8.08 29.69 2.51
CA GLY A 34 9.03 30.80 2.36
C GLY A 34 10.47 30.30 2.27
N ASN A 35 11.33 30.71 3.21
CA ASN A 35 12.74 30.25 3.28
C ASN A 35 12.96 29.05 4.22
N ASN A 36 11.91 28.58 4.90
CA ASN A 36 12.01 27.48 5.85
C ASN A 36 11.76 26.15 5.15
N VAL A 37 12.65 25.18 5.35
CA VAL A 37 12.51 23.81 4.85
C VAL A 37 12.31 22.88 6.04
N CYS A 38 11.30 22.02 5.97
CA CYS A 38 11.07 20.98 6.97
C CYS A 38 12.29 20.03 6.99
N PRO A 39 12.91 19.79 8.16
CA PRO A 39 14.09 18.91 8.22
C PRO A 39 13.75 17.46 7.87
N TRP A 40 12.51 17.04 8.13
CA TRP A 40 12.03 15.68 7.92
C TRP A 40 11.64 15.44 6.47
N ARG A 41 12.09 14.30 5.93
CA ARG A 41 11.64 13.82 4.61
C ARG A 41 10.24 13.25 4.74
N LEU A 42 9.40 13.57 3.78
CA LEU A 42 8.05 13.06 3.63
C LEU A 42 7.93 12.33 2.29
N CYS A 43 6.98 11.41 2.21
CA CYS A 43 6.54 10.78 0.98
C CYS A 43 5.28 11.50 0.48
N VAL A 44 5.25 11.85 -0.79
CA VAL A 44 4.04 12.31 -1.48
C VAL A 44 3.59 11.23 -2.45
N LYS A 45 2.29 10.91 -2.45
CA LYS A 45 1.64 10.07 -3.44
C LYS A 45 0.55 10.87 -4.13
N LEU A 46 0.67 11.02 -5.44
CA LEU A 46 -0.21 11.81 -6.30
C LEU A 46 -0.97 10.87 -7.24
N PHE A 47 -2.26 11.11 -7.40
CA PHE A 47 -3.17 10.40 -8.31
C PHE A 47 -3.53 11.34 -9.46
N ASP A 48 -2.91 11.11 -10.61
CA ASP A 48 -3.11 11.91 -11.81
C ASP A 48 -3.60 11.01 -12.94
N GLU A 49 -4.90 11.10 -13.23
CA GLU A 49 -5.62 10.22 -14.16
C GLU A 49 -5.03 10.20 -15.57
N ARG A 50 -4.32 11.26 -15.97
CA ARG A 50 -3.64 11.32 -17.27
C ARG A 50 -2.54 10.27 -17.43
N PHE A 51 -2.02 9.73 -16.32
CA PHE A 51 -1.03 8.67 -16.33
C PHE A 51 -1.61 7.28 -16.09
N PHE A 52 -2.92 7.18 -15.82
CA PHE A 52 -3.53 5.90 -15.52
C PHE A 52 -3.49 5.00 -16.75
N PRO A 53 -3.36 3.67 -16.56
CA PRO A 53 -3.65 2.73 -17.63
C PRO A 53 -5.06 2.96 -18.16
N VAL A 54 -5.17 3.30 -19.43
CA VAL A 54 -6.44 3.35 -20.16
C VAL A 54 -6.44 2.18 -21.12
N PRO A 55 -7.47 1.32 -21.10
CA PRO A 55 -7.59 0.23 -22.05
C PRO A 55 -7.57 0.75 -23.49
N THR A 56 -6.97 -0.01 -24.40
CA THR A 56 -7.05 0.30 -25.83
C THR A 56 -8.47 0.04 -26.36
N LEU A 57 -8.82 0.64 -27.51
CA LEU A 57 -10.10 0.33 -28.16
C LEU A 57 -10.22 -1.15 -28.49
N GLU A 58 -9.12 -1.81 -28.87
CA GLU A 58 -9.08 -3.25 -29.16
C GLU A 58 -9.37 -4.10 -27.90
N GLU A 59 -8.84 -3.69 -26.74
CA GLU A 59 -9.15 -4.33 -25.45
C GLU A 59 -10.62 -4.11 -25.05
N PHE A 60 -11.16 -2.94 -25.37
CA PHE A 60 -12.55 -2.58 -25.08
C PHE A 60 -13.56 -3.27 -26.00
N ASP A 61 -13.26 -3.39 -27.30
CA ASP A 61 -14.14 -3.91 -28.34
C ASP A 61 -14.03 -5.44 -28.56
N GLY A 62 -13.15 -6.13 -27.82
CA GLY A 62 -12.99 -7.59 -27.91
C GLY A 62 -14.30 -8.37 -27.66
N GLU A 63 -14.52 -9.43 -28.44
CA GLU A 63 -15.78 -10.21 -28.58
C GLU A 63 -16.26 -10.98 -27.33
N GLU A 64 -15.56 -10.89 -26.19
CA GLU A 64 -15.98 -11.57 -24.96
C GLU A 64 -16.93 -10.68 -24.14
N ASP A 65 -18.18 -11.16 -24.07
CA ASP A 65 -19.31 -10.63 -23.32
C ASP A 65 -18.92 -10.23 -21.89
N GLU A 66 -18.81 -8.92 -21.65
CA GLU A 66 -19.35 -8.20 -20.47
C GLU A 66 -18.77 -6.78 -20.46
N ASP A 67 -19.32 -5.89 -21.29
CA ASP A 67 -18.99 -4.44 -21.33
C ASP A 67 -18.97 -3.80 -19.93
N PHE A 68 -19.78 -4.33 -19.00
CA PHE A 68 -19.88 -3.85 -17.63
C PHE A 68 -18.64 -4.19 -16.78
N GLU A 69 -18.01 -5.34 -16.96
CA GLU A 69 -16.79 -5.70 -16.22
C GLU A 69 -15.58 -4.89 -16.70
N LYS A 70 -15.53 -4.56 -18.00
CA LYS A 70 -14.51 -3.65 -18.56
C LYS A 70 -14.62 -2.25 -17.93
N LEU A 71 -15.83 -1.76 -17.69
CA LEU A 71 -16.07 -0.48 -16.99
C LEU A 71 -15.71 -0.54 -15.50
N ARG A 72 -15.84 -1.70 -14.83
CA ARG A 72 -15.42 -1.88 -13.43
C ARG A 72 -13.91 -1.77 -13.24
N GLY A 73 -13.13 -2.05 -14.28
CA GLY A 73 -11.68 -1.87 -14.30
C GLY A 73 -11.22 -0.42 -14.47
N LEU A 74 -12.13 0.53 -14.70
CA LEU A 74 -11.77 1.95 -14.75
C LEU A 74 -11.58 2.50 -13.34
N HIS A 75 -10.48 3.22 -13.17
CA HIS A 75 -10.13 3.87 -11.91
C HIS A 75 -10.03 5.38 -12.10
N PHE A 76 -10.53 6.10 -11.10
CA PHE A 76 -10.51 7.56 -11.05
C PHE A 76 -9.69 8.01 -9.84
N ALA A 77 -8.96 9.11 -9.97
CA ALA A 77 -8.05 9.61 -8.95
C ALA A 77 -8.77 9.93 -7.65
N ASP A 78 -9.98 10.50 -7.72
CA ASP A 78 -10.79 10.81 -6.54
C ASP A 78 -11.23 9.53 -5.82
N GLN A 79 -11.63 8.50 -6.56
CA GLN A 79 -12.03 7.21 -6.00
C GLN A 79 -10.87 6.49 -5.34
N MET A 80 -9.70 6.46 -5.99
CA MET A 80 -8.49 5.85 -5.44
C MET A 80 -8.00 6.58 -4.19
N LEU A 81 -7.99 7.92 -4.20
CA LEU A 81 -7.64 8.71 -3.03
C LEU A 81 -8.60 8.45 -1.86
N ARG A 82 -9.93 8.41 -2.12
CA ARG A 82 -10.94 8.13 -1.09
C ARG A 82 -10.83 6.73 -0.50
N ARG A 83 -10.48 5.72 -1.30
CA ARG A 83 -10.23 4.35 -0.81
C ARG A 83 -9.04 4.31 0.14
N GLU A 84 -7.97 5.01 -0.22
CA GLU A 84 -6.79 5.14 0.62
C GLU A 84 -7.11 5.91 1.92
N GLU A 85 -7.78 7.06 1.82
CA GLU A 85 -8.23 7.86 2.98
C GLU A 85 -9.09 7.03 3.93
N ALA A 86 -10.10 6.33 3.39
CA ALA A 86 -10.97 5.46 4.19
C ALA A 86 -10.23 4.30 4.87
N ALA A 87 -9.16 3.77 4.25
CA ALA A 87 -8.31 2.76 4.88
C ALA A 87 -7.52 3.37 6.05
N TYR A 88 -6.88 4.53 5.83
CA TYR A 88 -6.11 5.25 6.86
C TYR A 88 -6.97 5.68 8.06
N ASP A 89 -8.21 6.09 7.82
CA ASP A 89 -9.16 6.43 8.88
C ASP A 89 -9.50 5.23 9.76
N ARG A 90 -9.79 4.07 9.14
CA ARG A 90 -10.07 2.83 9.89
C ARG A 90 -8.84 2.30 10.61
N LEU A 91 -7.65 2.52 10.03
CA LEU A 91 -6.35 2.15 10.59
C LEU A 91 -5.72 3.27 11.44
N ALA A 92 -6.47 4.29 11.86
CA ALA A 92 -5.92 5.46 12.55
C ALA A 92 -5.05 5.10 13.78
N LYS A 93 -5.41 4.05 14.53
CA LYS A 93 -4.65 3.57 15.70
C LYS A 93 -3.34 2.85 15.36
N PHE A 94 -3.12 2.53 14.10
CA PHE A 94 -1.99 1.75 13.60
C PHE A 94 -1.05 2.60 12.72
N GLN A 95 -1.35 3.88 12.52
CA GLN A 95 -0.46 4.83 11.87
C GLN A 95 0.84 5.03 12.66
N GLY A 96 1.97 5.00 11.96
CA GLY A 96 3.32 5.01 12.54
C GLY A 96 3.76 3.64 13.11
N THR A 97 2.98 2.57 12.87
CA THR A 97 3.32 1.20 13.27
C THR A 97 3.09 0.22 12.12
N ALA A 98 1.87 -0.28 11.94
CA ALA A 98 1.55 -1.23 10.87
C ALA A 98 1.29 -0.56 9.51
N ILE A 99 1.03 0.75 9.50
CA ILE A 99 0.98 1.58 8.29
C ILE A 99 1.72 2.91 8.54
N PRO A 100 2.16 3.63 7.48
CA PRO A 100 2.76 4.95 7.64
C PRO A 100 1.84 5.93 8.35
N HIS A 101 2.39 6.97 8.97
CA HIS A 101 1.58 8.11 9.39
C HIS A 101 1.16 8.97 8.19
N ALA A 102 -0.14 9.25 8.04
CA ALA A 102 -0.64 10.20 7.04
C ALA A 102 -0.69 11.62 7.63
N TYR A 103 -0.06 12.56 6.93
CA TYR A 103 -0.05 13.99 7.31
C TYR A 103 -1.20 14.79 6.68
N GLY A 104 -1.98 14.17 5.81
CA GLY A 104 -3.18 14.76 5.23
C GLY A 104 -3.35 14.43 3.75
N PHE A 105 -4.62 14.46 3.33
CA PHE A 105 -5.08 14.29 1.96
C PHE A 105 -5.38 15.68 1.39
N HIS A 106 -4.83 15.97 0.21
CA HIS A 106 -4.78 17.33 -0.32
C HIS A 106 -4.99 17.37 -1.83
N GLU A 107 -5.39 18.54 -2.31
CA GLU A 107 -5.25 18.94 -3.70
C GLU A 107 -3.92 19.67 -3.86
N PHE A 108 -3.18 19.32 -4.91
CA PHE A 108 -1.86 19.86 -5.21
C PHE A 108 -1.89 20.63 -6.52
N ASP A 109 -1.25 21.80 -6.51
CA ASP A 109 -0.91 22.54 -7.72
C ASP A 109 0.46 22.12 -8.24
N ILE A 110 0.48 21.43 -9.38
CA ILE A 110 1.73 21.17 -10.11
C ILE A 110 1.92 22.30 -11.11
N VAL A 111 2.96 23.11 -10.90
CA VAL A 111 3.35 24.18 -11.81
C VAL A 111 4.48 23.70 -12.72
N GLU A 112 4.21 23.59 -14.01
CA GLU A 112 5.18 23.16 -15.02
C GLU A 112 5.09 24.10 -16.24
N ASN A 113 6.23 24.65 -16.65
CA ASN A 113 6.33 25.55 -17.81
C ASN A 113 5.30 26.71 -17.84
N GLY A 114 4.96 27.26 -16.66
CA GLY A 114 4.01 28.36 -16.52
C GLY A 114 2.53 27.95 -16.58
N SER A 115 2.22 26.66 -16.70
CA SER A 115 0.87 26.12 -16.54
C SER A 115 0.73 25.46 -15.18
N SER A 116 -0.39 25.72 -14.47
CA SER A 116 -0.77 25.00 -13.26
C SER A 116 -1.78 23.91 -13.60
N ARG A 117 -1.66 22.77 -12.93
CA ARG A 117 -2.65 21.69 -12.99
C ARG A 117 -2.91 21.15 -11.60
N HIS A 118 -4.18 20.91 -11.30
CA HIS A 118 -4.62 20.32 -10.04
C HIS A 118 -4.47 18.80 -10.10
N VAL A 119 -3.95 18.21 -9.02
CA VAL A 119 -3.78 16.77 -8.85
C VAL A 119 -4.13 16.40 -7.42
N LEU A 120 -4.82 15.28 -7.24
CA LEU A 120 -5.18 14.76 -5.92
C LEU A 120 -4.03 13.95 -5.33
N GLY A 121 -3.84 13.98 -4.02
CA GLY A 121 -2.79 13.17 -3.39
C GLY A 121 -2.79 13.26 -1.88
N PHE A 122 -1.77 12.70 -1.26
CA PHE A 122 -1.57 12.82 0.18
C PHE A 122 -0.09 12.74 0.57
N LEU A 123 0.20 13.26 1.75
CA LEU A 123 1.52 13.24 2.37
C LEU A 123 1.56 12.18 3.45
N MET A 124 2.65 11.42 3.51
CA MET A 124 2.84 10.38 4.51
C MET A 124 4.30 10.29 4.97
N GLU A 125 4.51 9.57 6.07
CA GLU A 125 5.80 9.22 6.61
C GLU A 125 6.67 8.46 5.59
N VAL A 126 7.96 8.77 5.55
CA VAL A 126 8.94 7.95 4.84
C VAL A 126 9.31 6.77 5.73
N ILE A 127 9.04 5.55 5.26
CA ILE A 127 9.41 4.33 5.95
C ILE A 127 10.78 3.86 5.45
N GLU A 128 11.79 3.91 6.32
CA GLU A 128 13.14 3.45 6.02
C GLU A 128 13.22 1.91 6.22
N GLY A 129 13.10 1.16 5.13
CA GLY A 129 13.16 -0.30 5.14
C GLY A 129 13.36 -0.89 3.75
N ARG A 130 13.40 -2.22 3.67
CA ARG A 130 13.42 -2.96 2.39
C ARG A 130 12.03 -3.46 2.07
N ARG A 131 11.62 -3.46 0.80
CA ARG A 131 10.37 -4.13 0.42
C ARG A 131 10.57 -5.64 0.54
N LEU A 132 9.52 -6.34 0.95
CA LEU A 132 9.56 -7.79 1.08
C LEU A 132 9.85 -8.47 -0.27
N GLY A 133 9.37 -7.89 -1.38
CA GLY A 133 9.68 -8.34 -2.74
C GLY A 133 11.17 -8.28 -3.07
N ASP A 134 11.89 -7.26 -2.59
CA ASP A 134 13.34 -7.11 -2.78
C ASP A 134 14.16 -8.08 -1.90
N MET A 135 13.49 -8.87 -1.06
CA MET A 135 14.09 -9.83 -0.14
C MET A 135 13.83 -11.28 -0.54
N VAL A 136 13.09 -11.55 -1.62
CA VAL A 136 12.65 -12.91 -1.99
C VAL A 136 13.80 -13.90 -2.11
N ASP A 137 14.90 -13.53 -2.78
CA ASP A 137 16.05 -14.42 -2.93
C ASP A 137 16.72 -14.73 -1.57
N GLU A 138 16.93 -13.70 -0.74
CA GLU A 138 17.46 -13.86 0.62
C GLU A 138 16.53 -14.72 1.50
N LEU A 139 15.23 -14.49 1.39
CA LEU A 139 14.21 -15.27 2.09
C LEU A 139 14.30 -16.73 1.68
N ASN A 140 14.42 -17.03 0.39
CA ASN A 140 14.42 -18.40 -0.09
C ASN A 140 15.71 -19.15 0.28
N ASP A 141 16.86 -18.50 0.10
CA ASP A 141 18.16 -19.16 0.18
C ASP A 141 18.81 -19.08 1.57
N GLU A 142 18.59 -17.99 2.31
CA GLU A 142 19.30 -17.75 3.58
C GLU A 142 18.44 -17.93 4.83
N TRP A 143 17.13 -17.67 4.73
CA TRP A 143 16.28 -17.70 5.91
C TRP A 143 15.90 -19.11 6.32
N SER A 144 15.96 -19.38 7.62
CA SER A 144 15.55 -20.66 8.16
C SER A 144 14.05 -20.87 7.99
N VAL A 145 13.60 -22.13 7.97
CA VAL A 145 12.17 -22.47 7.98
C VAL A 145 11.44 -21.81 9.15
N ASN A 146 12.11 -21.63 10.29
CA ASN A 146 11.52 -20.96 11.46
C ASN A 146 11.33 -19.45 11.23
N ASP A 147 12.27 -18.78 10.55
CA ASP A 147 12.12 -17.37 10.19
C ASP A 147 10.98 -17.21 9.17
N LYS A 148 10.95 -18.03 8.12
CA LYS A 148 9.86 -18.09 7.12
C LYS A 148 8.49 -18.29 7.79
N ARG A 149 8.41 -19.25 8.72
CA ARG A 149 7.21 -19.52 9.52
C ARG A 149 6.77 -18.30 10.33
N ALA A 150 7.70 -17.60 10.97
CA ALA A 150 7.41 -16.40 11.75
C ALA A 150 6.90 -15.25 10.86
N LEU A 151 7.50 -15.05 9.69
CA LEU A 151 7.06 -14.05 8.71
C LEU A 151 5.62 -14.33 8.25
N ILE A 152 5.33 -15.57 7.84
CA ILE A 152 3.99 -15.98 7.39
C ILE A 152 2.96 -15.73 8.50
N LYS A 153 3.27 -16.10 9.75
CA LYS A 153 2.38 -15.81 10.90
C LYS A 153 2.11 -14.31 11.07
N ARG A 154 3.13 -13.45 10.93
CA ARG A 154 2.95 -12.00 11.05
C ARG A 154 2.14 -11.42 9.90
N MET A 155 2.39 -11.86 8.67
CA MET A 155 1.58 -11.50 7.51
C MET A 155 0.11 -11.90 7.72
N ARG A 156 -0.15 -13.08 8.28
CA ARG A 156 -1.51 -13.50 8.68
C ARG A 156 -2.13 -12.55 9.69
N HIS A 157 -1.38 -12.11 10.70
CA HIS A 157 -1.88 -11.16 11.69
C HIS A 157 -2.23 -9.80 11.08
N LEU A 158 -1.48 -9.34 10.07
CA LEU A 158 -1.82 -8.12 9.32
C LEU A 158 -3.13 -8.29 8.53
N VAL A 159 -3.33 -9.42 7.85
CA VAL A 159 -4.62 -9.69 7.18
C VAL A 159 -5.78 -9.75 8.17
N ARG A 160 -5.58 -10.40 9.33
CA ARG A 160 -6.58 -10.43 10.40
C ARG A 160 -6.94 -9.03 10.89
N LEU A 161 -5.94 -8.16 11.05
CA LEU A 161 -6.15 -6.77 11.40
C LEU A 161 -7.00 -6.04 10.34
N LEU A 162 -6.67 -6.18 9.06
CA LEU A 162 -7.45 -5.58 7.97
C LEU A 162 -8.90 -6.11 7.98
N ASN A 163 -9.09 -7.42 8.06
CA ASN A 163 -10.40 -8.06 8.12
C ASN A 163 -11.24 -7.60 9.32
N ALA A 164 -10.61 -7.49 10.51
CA ALA A 164 -11.27 -7.00 11.72
C ALA A 164 -11.77 -5.55 11.57
N LEU A 165 -11.06 -4.74 10.79
CA LEU A 165 -11.44 -3.37 10.43
C LEU A 165 -12.28 -3.30 9.15
N SER A 166 -12.69 -4.46 8.62
CA SER A 166 -13.46 -4.59 7.38
C SER A 166 -12.77 -3.88 6.20
N ILE A 167 -11.45 -4.04 6.09
CA ILE A 167 -10.65 -3.58 4.96
C ILE A 167 -10.26 -4.83 4.18
N SER A 168 -10.53 -4.81 2.87
CA SER A 168 -9.94 -5.75 1.94
C SER A 168 -8.92 -5.00 1.09
N GLN A 169 -7.70 -5.53 0.96
CA GLN A 169 -6.62 -4.85 0.25
C GLN A 169 -6.73 -5.00 -1.28
N ARG A 170 -7.25 -6.13 -1.79
CA ARG A 170 -7.55 -6.44 -3.22
C ARG A 170 -6.37 -6.47 -4.20
N ASP A 171 -5.16 -6.08 -3.81
CA ASP A 171 -4.00 -5.91 -4.70
C ASP A 171 -2.71 -6.48 -4.06
N TRP A 172 -2.81 -7.63 -3.40
CA TRP A 172 -1.70 -8.17 -2.62
C TRP A 172 -0.46 -8.38 -3.48
N ASN A 173 0.65 -7.72 -3.11
CA ASN A 173 1.97 -8.01 -3.64
C ASN A 173 3.06 -7.77 -2.59
N LEU A 174 4.19 -8.45 -2.72
CA LEU A 174 5.29 -8.35 -1.75
C LEU A 174 5.94 -6.95 -1.71
N ASN A 175 5.72 -6.11 -2.72
CA ASN A 175 6.27 -4.75 -2.76
C ASN A 175 5.45 -3.75 -1.93
N GLN A 176 4.26 -4.14 -1.47
CA GLN A 176 3.42 -3.37 -0.55
C GLN A 176 3.71 -3.62 0.93
N VAL A 177 4.70 -4.46 1.22
CA VAL A 177 5.15 -4.73 2.59
C VAL A 177 6.58 -4.21 2.74
N ILE A 178 6.80 -3.29 3.66
CA ILE A 178 8.13 -2.78 4.00
C ILE A 178 8.59 -3.44 5.31
N CYS A 179 9.74 -4.09 5.25
CA CYS A 179 10.44 -4.67 6.39
C CYS A 179 11.38 -3.63 7.01
N VAL A 180 11.08 -3.20 8.23
CA VAL A 180 11.82 -2.16 8.98
C VAL A 180 12.63 -2.81 10.10
N PRO A 181 13.96 -2.66 10.16
CA PRO A 181 14.74 -3.26 11.23
C PRO A 181 14.52 -2.56 12.58
N ARG A 182 14.18 -3.32 13.63
CA ARG A 182 13.98 -2.83 15.01
C ARG A 182 15.29 -2.48 15.74
N SER A 183 16.37 -3.15 15.39
CA SER A 183 17.68 -2.98 16.03
C SER A 183 18.81 -3.29 15.04
N LYS A 184 19.97 -2.67 15.24
CA LYS A 184 21.22 -3.01 14.54
C LYS A 184 21.85 -4.31 15.05
N VAL A 185 21.33 -4.87 16.13
CA VAL A 185 21.88 -6.07 16.77
C VAL A 185 21.00 -7.27 16.44
N THR A 186 21.54 -8.22 15.67
CA THR A 186 20.90 -9.48 15.30
C THR A 186 21.09 -10.53 16.40
N VAL A 187 20.33 -10.41 17.49
CA VAL A 187 20.14 -11.52 18.44
C VAL A 187 18.72 -12.06 18.28
N GLY A 188 18.56 -13.35 18.00
CA GLY A 188 17.26 -14.01 17.84
C GLY A 188 16.83 -14.25 16.38
N ASN A 189 15.56 -14.65 16.19
CA ASN A 189 14.96 -14.88 14.87
C ASN A 189 15.01 -13.58 14.06
N ARG A 190 15.34 -13.67 12.76
CA ARG A 190 15.48 -12.47 11.90
C ARG A 190 14.19 -11.66 11.86
N VAL A 191 13.05 -12.34 11.86
CA VAL A 191 11.71 -11.74 11.86
C VAL A 191 11.40 -11.00 13.15
N ASP A 192 11.91 -11.47 14.29
CA ASP A 192 11.70 -10.78 15.57
C ASP A 192 12.38 -9.42 15.65
N ASN A 193 13.41 -9.25 14.83
CA ASN A 193 14.20 -8.04 14.70
C ASN A 193 13.71 -7.08 13.60
N MET A 194 12.53 -7.32 13.02
CA MET A 194 11.90 -6.40 12.07
C MET A 194 10.44 -6.08 12.42
N ASP A 195 9.96 -4.95 11.93
CA ASP A 195 8.55 -4.58 11.82
C ASP A 195 8.10 -4.71 10.37
N LEU A 196 6.81 -4.96 10.17
CA LEU A 196 6.19 -5.03 8.85
C LEU A 196 5.22 -3.85 8.73
N VAL A 197 5.41 -3.04 7.70
CA VAL A 197 4.58 -1.87 7.42
C VAL A 197 3.89 -2.09 6.09
N LEU A 198 2.56 -2.08 6.09
CA LEU A 198 1.74 -2.13 4.88
C LEU A 198 1.62 -0.75 4.25
N ILE A 199 1.73 -0.70 2.93
CA ILE A 199 1.52 0.50 2.14
C ILE A 199 0.56 0.20 0.99
N ASP A 200 0.04 1.27 0.38
CA ASP A 200 -0.80 1.23 -0.82
C ASP A 200 -2.18 0.58 -0.62
N PHE A 201 -3.14 1.44 -0.31
CA PHE A 201 -4.55 1.07 -0.13
C PHE A 201 -5.45 1.67 -1.22
N ALA A 202 -4.89 2.07 -2.36
CA ALA A 202 -5.65 2.73 -3.44
C ALA A 202 -6.69 1.80 -4.09
N PHE A 203 -6.44 0.48 -4.04
CA PHE A 203 -7.37 -0.56 -4.48
C PHE A 203 -8.17 -1.18 -3.34
N ALA A 204 -7.92 -0.75 -2.10
CA ALA A 204 -8.61 -1.31 -0.96
C ALA A 204 -10.11 -1.05 -1.06
N THR A 205 -10.90 -2.04 -0.65
CA THR A 205 -12.35 -1.95 -0.59
C THR A 205 -12.80 -2.01 0.85
N GLN A 206 -13.73 -1.13 1.20
CA GLN A 206 -14.31 -1.07 2.53
C GLN A 206 -15.83 -1.09 2.41
N PRO A 207 -16.54 -1.92 3.20
CA PRO A 207 -17.97 -1.93 3.16
C PRO A 207 -18.57 -0.68 3.78
N SER A 208 -19.39 0.00 2.96
CA SER A 208 -20.46 0.90 3.34
C SER A 208 -21.77 0.09 3.44
N GLY A 209 -22.19 -0.31 4.65
CA GLY A 209 -23.47 -0.98 4.88
C GLY A 209 -23.44 -2.51 4.99
N GLN A 210 -24.53 -3.18 4.62
CA GLN A 210 -24.78 -4.60 4.93
C GLN A 210 -23.76 -5.53 4.28
N ARG A 211 -23.03 -6.27 5.13
CA ARG A 211 -21.94 -7.21 4.76
C ARG A 211 -22.43 -8.43 3.96
N LEU A 212 -23.72 -8.77 4.05
CA LEU A 212 -24.33 -9.97 3.48
C LEU A 212 -24.55 -9.93 1.96
N LEU A 213 -24.49 -8.75 1.33
CA LEU A 213 -24.75 -8.57 -0.11
C LEU A 213 -23.47 -8.47 -0.95
N ARG A 214 -22.32 -8.88 -0.41
CA ARG A 214 -21.01 -8.58 -0.99
C ARG A 214 -20.29 -9.86 -1.40
N GLU A 215 -19.51 -9.76 -2.47
CA GLU A 215 -18.54 -10.78 -2.86
C GLU A 215 -17.66 -11.15 -1.66
N GLU A 216 -17.46 -12.46 -1.47
CA GLU A 216 -16.45 -12.94 -0.54
C GLU A 216 -15.09 -12.46 -1.01
N VAL A 217 -14.47 -11.59 -0.23
CA VAL A 217 -13.09 -11.20 -0.48
C VAL A 217 -12.18 -12.27 0.12
N ASN A 218 -11.33 -12.85 -0.73
CA ASN A 218 -10.37 -13.86 -0.35
C ASN A 218 -8.93 -13.30 -0.17
N ASP A 219 -8.77 -12.22 0.59
CA ASP A 219 -7.45 -11.62 0.88
C ASP A 219 -6.45 -12.65 1.45
N VAL A 220 -6.95 -13.66 2.19
CA VAL A 220 -6.13 -14.76 2.73
C VAL A 220 -5.62 -15.69 1.63
N GLY A 221 -6.46 -15.99 0.63
CA GLY A 221 -6.09 -16.77 -0.54
C GLY A 221 -5.18 -16.00 -1.48
N ASP A 222 -5.47 -14.72 -1.72
CA ASP A 222 -4.62 -13.85 -2.55
C ASP A 222 -3.22 -13.73 -1.95
N LEU A 223 -3.13 -13.51 -0.64
CA LEU A 223 -1.85 -13.49 0.06
C LEU A 223 -1.15 -14.86 0.08
N PHE A 224 -1.90 -15.96 0.14
CA PHE A 224 -1.32 -17.30 0.00
C PHE A 224 -0.59 -17.44 -1.34
N MET A 225 -1.22 -17.06 -2.45
CA MET A 225 -0.61 -17.12 -3.79
C MET A 225 0.67 -16.28 -3.86
N VAL A 226 0.71 -15.17 -3.15
CA VAL A 226 1.88 -14.28 -3.11
C VAL A 226 3.02 -14.84 -2.23
N LEU A 227 2.69 -15.61 -1.18
CA LEU A 227 3.67 -16.15 -0.22
C LEU A 227 4.05 -17.61 -0.47
N GLU A 228 3.36 -18.35 -1.35
CA GLU A 228 3.56 -19.80 -1.54
C GLU A 228 5.02 -20.15 -1.87
N GLY A 229 5.69 -19.27 -2.60
CA GLY A 229 7.11 -19.41 -2.97
C GLY A 229 8.07 -19.40 -1.79
N LEU A 230 7.66 -18.91 -0.60
CA LEU A 230 8.54 -18.78 0.56
C LEU A 230 8.68 -20.06 1.39
N GLY A 231 7.83 -21.08 1.21
CA GLY A 231 7.86 -22.26 2.07
C GLY A 231 7.10 -23.49 1.60
N GLY A 232 6.51 -23.45 0.40
CA GLY A 232 5.70 -24.54 -0.12
C GLY A 232 4.36 -24.72 0.63
N PRO A 233 3.41 -25.48 0.05
CA PRO A 233 2.07 -25.65 0.61
C PRO A 233 2.08 -26.32 2.00
N GLU A 234 3.07 -27.14 2.32
CA GLU A 234 3.18 -27.86 3.59
C GLU A 234 3.28 -26.90 4.78
N LEU A 235 4.05 -25.82 4.64
CA LEU A 235 4.23 -24.84 5.72
C LEU A 235 2.91 -24.11 6.04
N PHE A 236 2.09 -23.83 5.02
CA PHE A 236 0.78 -23.21 5.20
C PHE A 236 -0.23 -24.17 5.85
N LEU A 237 -0.17 -25.45 5.50
CA LEU A 237 -0.98 -26.49 6.15
C LEU A 237 -0.62 -26.64 7.63
N GLU A 238 0.67 -26.71 7.97
CA GLU A 238 1.14 -26.77 9.37
C GLU A 238 0.69 -25.55 10.20
N LEU A 239 0.62 -24.38 9.56
CA LEU A 239 0.20 -23.13 10.19
C LEU A 239 -1.32 -22.98 10.30
N GLY A 240 -2.09 -23.94 9.77
CA GLY A 240 -3.54 -23.86 9.69
C GLY A 240 -3.99 -22.61 8.91
N TRP A 241 -3.30 -22.28 7.81
CA TRP A 241 -3.54 -21.05 7.05
C TRP A 241 -4.97 -20.96 6.51
N PHE A 242 -5.47 -22.09 6.01
CA PHE A 242 -6.79 -22.20 5.37
C PHE A 242 -7.95 -22.37 6.35
N ASP A 243 -7.67 -22.46 7.65
CA ASP A 243 -8.72 -22.57 8.66
C ASP A 243 -9.36 -21.20 8.90
N ARG A 244 -10.64 -21.09 8.49
CA ARG A 244 -11.43 -19.86 8.48
C ARG A 244 -11.67 -19.30 9.88
N GLU A 245 -11.88 -20.17 10.85
CA GLU A 245 -12.12 -19.76 12.24
C GLU A 245 -10.90 -19.06 12.85
N THR A 246 -9.69 -19.35 12.35
CA THR A 246 -8.45 -18.80 12.88
C THR A 246 -8.02 -17.48 12.23
N TYR A 247 -8.70 -16.99 11.18
CA TYR A 247 -8.43 -15.68 10.57
C TYR A 247 -9.62 -14.70 10.48
N GLU A 248 -10.85 -15.13 10.76
CA GLU A 248 -12.03 -14.24 10.81
C GLU A 248 -12.39 -13.74 12.23
N GLN A 249 -11.74 -14.28 13.28
CA GLN A 249 -11.84 -13.84 14.68
C GLN A 249 -10.71 -12.89 15.07
#